data_AF-A0A7D4BED5-F1
#
_entry.id   AF-A0A7D4BED5-F1
#
_cell.length_a   1.000
_cell.length_b   1.000
_cell.length_c   1.000
_cell.angle_alpha   90.00
_cell.angle_beta   90.00
_cell.angle_gamma   90.00
#
_symmetry.space_group_name_H-M   'P 1'
#
loop_
_entity.id
_entity.type
_entity.pdbx_description
1 polymer ?
#
loop_
_entity_poly.entity_id
_entity_poly.type
_entity_poly.pdbx_seq_one_letter_code
_entity_poly.pdbx_strand_id
1 'polypeptide(L)'
;MAPVYLTAALHVDFPVGQLLSPAEEAAYACRLREVENVLLCQAFGGQVPQPSSREQLQRYLNGEISRAEAFRQLRPVPRRYDN
;
A
#
# COMPACT_ATOMS: atom_id res chain seq x y z
N MET A 1 1.43 26.25 7.30
CA MET A 1 0.25 25.66 6.63
C MET A 1 0.67 24.30 6.11
N ALA A 2 0.31 23.23 6.84
CA ALA A 2 0.71 21.85 6.56
C ALA A 2 -0.19 21.22 5.48
N PRO A 3 0.29 20.23 4.71
CA PRO A 3 -0.33 19.80 3.47
C PRO A 3 -1.55 18.91 3.74
N VAL A 4 -2.75 19.51 3.71
CA VAL A 4 -4.04 18.80 3.82
C VAL A 4 -4.42 18.10 2.50
N TYR A 5 -3.74 18.42 1.38
CA TYR A 5 -4.17 18.01 0.04
C TYR A 5 -3.70 16.63 -0.41
N LEU A 6 -2.70 16.00 0.23
CA LEU A 6 -2.23 14.66 -0.17
C LEU A 6 -3.14 13.53 0.33
N THR A 7 -3.92 13.77 1.38
CA THR A 7 -4.81 12.77 1.98
C THR A 7 -6.06 12.51 1.15
N ALA A 8 -6.51 13.49 0.35
CA ALA A 8 -7.74 13.38 -0.43
C ALA A 8 -7.56 12.54 -1.72
N ALA A 9 -6.36 12.51 -2.32
CA ALA A 9 -6.09 11.76 -3.55
C ALA A 9 -5.79 10.27 -3.32
N LEU A 10 -5.56 9.88 -2.06
CA LEU A 10 -5.28 8.49 -1.65
C LEU A 10 -6.46 7.86 -0.91
N HIS A 11 -7.67 8.40 -1.05
CA HIS A 11 -8.87 7.74 -0.54
C HIS A 11 -9.11 6.45 -1.35
N VAL A 12 -8.44 5.39 -0.92
CA VAL A 12 -8.71 4.04 -1.38
C VAL A 12 -9.85 3.55 -0.50
N ASP A 13 -11.07 3.73 -0.99
CA ASP A 13 -12.28 3.14 -0.41
C ASP A 13 -12.14 1.61 -0.50
N PHE A 14 -11.60 1.02 0.56
CA PHE A 14 -11.63 -0.41 0.77
C PHE A 14 -12.87 -0.70 1.59
N PRO A 15 -13.92 -1.32 1.02
CA PRO A 15 -15.13 -1.61 1.77
C PRO A 15 -14.79 -2.62 2.88
N VAL A 16 -14.71 -2.15 4.12
CA VAL A 16 -14.57 -2.99 5.31
C VAL A 16 -15.96 -3.58 5.60
N GLY A 17 -16.25 -4.69 4.95
CA GLY A 17 -17.43 -5.50 5.25
C GLY A 17 -17.09 -6.59 6.25
N GLN A 18 -16.85 -6.28 7.54
CA GLN A 18 -17.02 -7.22 8.66
C GLN A 18 -16.66 -6.58 10.01
N LEU A 19 -17.38 -7.00 11.07
CA LEU A 19 -17.06 -6.73 12.48
C LEU A 19 -15.72 -7.41 12.82
N LEU A 20 -14.61 -6.68 12.68
CA LEU A 20 -13.28 -7.16 13.03
C LEU A 20 -13.13 -7.19 14.56
N SER A 21 -12.46 -8.20 15.09
CA SER A 21 -12.04 -8.18 16.49
C SER A 21 -10.97 -7.08 16.70
N PRO A 22 -10.78 -6.55 17.92
CA PRO A 22 -9.78 -5.50 18.18
C PRO A 22 -8.36 -5.87 17.74
N ALA A 23 -8.01 -7.16 17.79
CA ALA A 23 -6.72 -7.66 17.31
C ALA A 23 -6.62 -7.63 15.78
N GLU A 24 -7.71 -7.92 15.08
CA GLU A 24 -7.79 -7.84 13.62
C GLU A 24 -7.81 -6.40 13.13
N GLU A 25 -8.47 -5.49 13.85
CA GLU A 25 -8.40 -4.04 13.59
C GLU A 25 -6.97 -3.52 13.70
N ALA A 26 -6.24 -3.90 14.76
CA ALA A 26 -4.84 -3.52 14.94
C ALA A 26 -3.94 -4.10 13.84
N ALA A 27 -4.17 -5.37 13.46
CA ALA A 27 -3.43 -6.00 12.36
C ALA A 27 -3.73 -5.32 11.02
N TYR A 28 -4.98 -4.97 10.75
CA TYR A 28 -5.40 -4.24 9.55
C TYR A 28 -4.75 -2.85 9.50
N ALA A 29 -4.81 -2.09 10.59
CA ALA A 29 -4.20 -0.77 10.68
C ALA A 29 -2.69 -0.82 10.46
N CYS A 30 -2.02 -1.86 10.98
CA CYS A 30 -0.59 -2.10 10.74
C CYS A 30 -0.31 -2.33 9.24
N ARG A 31 -1.06 -3.22 8.59
CA ARG A 31 -0.92 -3.50 7.16
C ARG A 31 -1.22 -2.27 6.31
N LEU A 32 -2.26 -1.49 6.65
CA LEU A 32 -2.61 -0.26 5.95
C LEU A 32 -1.46 0.74 5.95
N ARG A 33 -0.85 0.96 7.12
CA ARG A 33 0.28 1.86 7.27
C ARG A 33 1.51 1.40 6.47
N GLU A 34 1.73 0.09 6.33
CA GLU A 34 2.77 -0.43 5.45
C GLU A 34 2.48 -0.14 3.97
N VAL A 35 1.24 -0.36 3.53
CA VAL A 35 0.82 -0.06 2.16
C VAL A 35 0.98 1.43 1.83
N GLU A 36 0.50 2.31 2.71
CA GLU A 36 0.63 3.76 2.56
C GLU A 36 2.11 4.19 2.45
N ASN A 37 2.97 3.68 3.32
CA ASN A 37 4.40 3.99 3.27
C ASN A 37 5.04 3.58 1.93
N VAL A 38 4.72 2.40 1.42
CA VAL A 38 5.26 1.94 0.14
C VAL A 38 4.76 2.81 -1.01
N LEU A 39 3.47 3.15 -1.03
CA LEU A 39 2.90 4.03 -2.05
C LEU A 39 3.51 5.43 -2.00
N LEU A 40 3.75 5.97 -0.80
CA LEU A 40 4.45 7.24 -0.62
C LEU A 40 5.88 7.17 -1.16
N CYS A 41 6.64 6.13 -0.83
CA CYS A 41 7.99 5.94 -1.37
C CYS A 41 8.00 5.87 -2.91
N GLN A 42 7.01 5.21 -3.51
CA GLN A 42 6.87 5.16 -4.98
C GLN A 42 6.53 6.53 -5.57
N ALA A 43 5.60 7.27 -4.96
CA ALA A 43 5.25 8.61 -5.39
C ALA A 43 6.47 9.57 -5.32
N PHE A 44 7.24 9.52 -4.24
CA PHE A 44 8.50 10.29 -4.13
C PHE A 44 9.56 9.85 -5.16
N GLY A 45 9.58 8.57 -5.53
CA GLY A 45 10.42 8.04 -6.59
C GLY A 45 9.93 8.32 -8.02
N GLY A 46 8.81 9.02 -8.19
CA GLY A 46 8.17 9.27 -9.49
C GLY A 46 7.59 8.00 -10.14
N GLN A 47 7.32 6.97 -9.35
CA GLN A 47 6.74 5.70 -9.81
C GLN A 47 5.24 5.69 -9.55
N VAL A 48 4.48 5.24 -10.56
CA VAL A 48 3.04 5.01 -10.42
C VAL A 48 2.82 3.53 -10.12
N PRO A 49 2.08 3.16 -9.06
CA PRO A 49 1.76 1.78 -8.76
C PRO A 49 1.00 1.13 -9.93
N GLN A 50 1.45 -0.04 -10.37
CA GLN A 50 0.78 -0.79 -11.42
C GLN A 50 -0.60 -1.28 -10.94
N PRO A 51 -1.59 -1.42 -11.85
CA PRO A 51 -2.93 -1.88 -11.49
C PRO A 51 -2.93 -3.28 -10.86
N SER A 52 -2.05 -4.18 -11.29
CA SER A 52 -1.86 -5.51 -10.68
C SER A 52 -1.39 -5.45 -9.22
N SER A 53 -0.66 -4.39 -8.86
CA SER A 53 -0.22 -4.16 -7.49
C SER A 53 -1.38 -3.76 -6.58
N ARG A 54 -2.43 -3.12 -7.12
CA ARG A 54 -3.58 -2.68 -6.32
C ARG A 54 -4.39 -3.87 -5.78
N GLU A 55 -4.61 -4.88 -6.62
CA GLU A 55 -5.29 -6.12 -6.21
C GLU A 55 -4.45 -6.90 -5.18
N GLN A 56 -3.14 -7.00 -5.37
CA GLN A 56 -2.24 -7.64 -4.40
C GLN A 56 -2.23 -6.92 -3.05
N LEU A 57 -2.18 -5.58 -3.05
CA LEU A 57 -2.23 -4.80 -1.83
C LEU A 57 -3.58 -4.95 -1.11
N GLN A 58 -4.69 -5.05 -1.84
CA GLN A 58 -6.00 -5.32 -1.25
C GLN A 58 -6.05 -6.68 -0.56
N ARG A 59 -5.55 -7.73 -1.23
CA ARG A 59 -5.46 -9.08 -0.65
C ARG A 59 -4.54 -9.10 0.58
N TYR A 60 -3.48 -8.29 0.58
CA TYR A 60 -2.61 -8.12 1.74
C TYR A 60 -3.34 -7.46 2.92
N LEU A 61 -4.08 -6.38 2.69
CA LEU A 61 -4.88 -5.71 3.72
C LEU A 61 -5.88 -6.68 4.36
N ASN A 62 -6.54 -7.48 3.53
CA ASN A 62 -7.45 -8.55 3.97
C ASN A 62 -6.75 -9.69 4.72
N GLY A 63 -5.41 -9.80 4.64
CA GLY A 63 -4.63 -10.85 5.28
C GLY A 63 -4.59 -12.17 4.52
N GLU A 64 -5.01 -12.16 3.25
CA GLU A 64 -5.07 -13.34 2.40
C GLU A 64 -3.70 -13.79 1.89
N ILE A 65 -2.75 -12.86 1.80
CA ILE A 65 -1.39 -13.09 1.32
C ILE A 65 -0.36 -12.50 2.28
N SER A 66 0.87 -13.02 2.24
CA SER A 66 1.95 -12.52 3.07
C SER A 66 2.50 -11.18 2.57
N ARG A 67 3.18 -10.45 3.45
CA ARG A 67 3.94 -9.22 3.13
C ARG A 67 4.91 -9.44 1.96
N ALA A 68 5.63 -10.56 1.97
CA ALA A 68 6.62 -10.87 0.94
C ALA A 68 5.98 -11.05 -0.45
N GLU A 69 4.77 -11.63 -0.50
CA GLU A 69 4.01 -11.81 -1.73
C GLU A 69 3.42 -10.48 -2.23
N ALA A 70 2.83 -9.70 -1.32
CA ALA A 70 2.20 -8.41 -1.63
C ALA A 70 3.17 -7.39 -2.25
N PHE A 71 4.39 -7.32 -1.71
CA PHE A 71 5.40 -6.34 -2.13
C PHE A 71 6.40 -6.88 -3.16
N ARG A 72 6.21 -8.11 -3.67
CA ARG A 72 7.14 -8.75 -4.62
C ARG A 72 7.31 -7.92 -5.90
N GLN A 73 6.21 -7.36 -6.42
CA GLN A 73 6.19 -6.57 -7.66
C GLN A 73 6.43 -5.07 -7.44
N LEU A 74 6.41 -4.60 -6.19
CA LEU A 74 6.61 -3.20 -5.83
C LEU A 74 8.08 -2.84 -5.59
N ARG A 75 9.00 -3.81 -5.70
CA ARG A 75 10.43 -3.55 -5.61
C ARG A 75 10.87 -2.67 -6.78
N PRO A 76 11.65 -1.61 -6.52
CA PRO A 76 12.20 -0.79 -7.59
C PRO A 76 13.02 -1.69 -8.51
N VAL A 77 12.73 -1.63 -9.81
CA VAL A 77 13.70 -2.09 -10.82
C VAL A 77 14.98 -1.30 -10.52
N PRO A 78 16.13 -1.95 -10.27
CA PRO A 78 17.37 -1.21 -10.09
C PRO A 78 17.56 -0.36 -11.34
N ARG A 79 17.52 0.96 -11.19
CA ARG A 79 17.93 1.87 -12.27
C ARG A 79 19.35 1.47 -12.58
N ARG A 80 19.57 0.87 -13.76
CA ARG A 80 20.91 0.80 -14.33
C ARG A 80 21.36 2.25 -14.44
N TYR A 81 22.33 2.63 -13.61
CA TYR A 81 23.15 3.78 -13.89
C TYR A 81 23.93 3.41 -15.16
N ASP A 82 23.37 3.71 -16.31
CA ASP A 82 24.10 3.74 -17.57
C ASP A 82 24.99 5.00 -17.49
N ASN A 83 26.29 4.76 -17.36
CA ASN A 83 27.36 5.76 -17.48
C ASN A 83 28.02 5.56 -18.83
#